data_AF-A0A936ZWV5-F1
#
_entry.id   AF-A0A936ZWV5-F1
#
_cell.length_a   1.000
_cell.length_b   1.000
_cell.length_c   1.000
_cell.angle_alpha   90.00
_cell.angle_beta   90.00
_cell.angle_gamma   90.00
#
_symmetry.space_group_name_H-M   'P 1'
#
loop_
_entity.id
_entity.type
_entity.pdbx_description
1 polymer ?
#
loop_
_entity_poly.entity_id
_entity_poly.type
_entity_poly.pdbx_seq_one_letter_code
_entity_poly.pdbx_strand_id
1 'polypeptide(L)'
;MIYNPELYKKENIIGWTGDIQNNPTVYFMDDSTGDVKKINAGHITQSHSFSGNVGREKAITGKYSIENTGPKNEQGENVSQEVLDGNVIHQSRSPFKPVQNEEQREQLAQALNNHPKVKKMYVESYILGELEDLQNEQVPQEQIEANLKEQIREIQLQEVKDICQSVDTWAKENNATQLERDRALLKELQTHYTNTFPTKIDNTLKALKEKGYLKDTATKELVVSAEDALSSLQEKEQTTKNKEAKEKKKKEQPSLEALVGSATNTNQEHSERSEKPKPNKLEKKKSFRRLSFRG
;
A
#
# COMPACT_ATOMS: atom_id res chain seq x y z
N MET A 1 -20.41 16.24 -0.63
CA MET A 1 -20.52 14.82 -1.06
C MET A 1 -19.29 14.32 -1.83
N ILE A 2 -18.28 13.79 -1.13
CA ILE A 2 -17.00 13.31 -1.75
C ILE A 2 -16.76 11.82 -1.50
N TYR A 3 -17.48 11.25 -0.54
CA TYR A 3 -17.54 9.82 -0.26
C TYR A 3 -19.00 9.39 -0.30
N ASN A 4 -19.35 8.52 -1.24
CA ASN A 4 -20.69 7.95 -1.31
C ASN A 4 -20.61 6.49 -0.84
N PRO A 5 -20.83 6.20 0.46
CA PRO A 5 -20.82 4.83 0.97
C PRO A 5 -21.95 4.00 0.36
N GLU A 6 -23.02 4.64 -0.12
CA GLU A 6 -24.10 3.98 -0.82
C GLU A 6 -23.66 3.46 -2.18
N LEU A 7 -22.74 4.15 -2.87
CA LEU A 7 -22.19 3.71 -4.15
C LEU A 7 -21.25 2.50 -3.99
N TYR A 8 -20.30 2.55 -3.05
CA TYR A 8 -19.24 1.55 -2.93
C TYR A 8 -19.69 0.32 -2.13
N LYS A 9 -20.68 -0.39 -2.67
CA LYS A 9 -21.24 -1.64 -2.15
C LYS A 9 -21.14 -2.75 -3.18
N LYS A 10 -21.18 -3.99 -2.73
CA LYS A 10 -21.04 -5.18 -3.59
C LYS A 10 -22.14 -5.23 -4.67
N GLU A 11 -23.34 -4.83 -4.29
CA GLU A 11 -24.55 -4.82 -5.13
C GLU A 11 -24.40 -3.87 -6.33
N ASN A 12 -23.59 -2.82 -6.18
CA ASN A 12 -23.40 -1.80 -7.21
C ASN A 12 -22.25 -2.10 -8.16
N ILE A 13 -21.54 -3.22 -8.00
CA ILE A 13 -20.46 -3.61 -8.93
C ILE A 13 -21.07 -3.91 -10.31
N ILE A 14 -20.62 -3.20 -11.34
CA ILE A 14 -21.11 -3.41 -12.72
C ILE A 14 -20.13 -4.15 -13.61
N GLY A 15 -18.84 -4.13 -13.27
CA GLY A 15 -17.81 -4.80 -14.05
C GLY A 15 -16.40 -4.43 -13.62
N TRP A 16 -15.43 -4.83 -14.43
CA TRP A 16 -14.03 -4.59 -14.16
C TRP A 16 -13.21 -4.40 -15.44
N THR A 17 -12.00 -3.86 -15.30
CA THR A 17 -10.98 -3.90 -16.35
C THR A 17 -9.74 -4.63 -15.84
N GLY A 18 -8.99 -5.26 -16.76
CA GLY A 18 -7.81 -6.06 -16.45
C GLY A 18 -8.11 -7.53 -16.19
N ASP A 19 -7.28 -8.16 -15.35
CA ASP A 19 -7.41 -9.56 -14.92
C ASP A 19 -8.11 -9.60 -13.56
N ILE A 20 -9.22 -10.35 -13.48
CA ILE A 20 -10.04 -10.48 -12.27
C ILE A 20 -9.25 -11.09 -11.11
N GLN A 21 -8.25 -11.94 -11.40
CA GLN A 21 -7.42 -12.62 -10.40
C GLN A 21 -6.17 -11.82 -10.01
N ASN A 22 -5.88 -10.71 -10.69
CA ASN A 22 -4.65 -9.94 -10.51
C ASN A 22 -4.94 -8.46 -10.30
N ASN A 23 -5.64 -8.16 -9.20
CA ASN A 23 -5.89 -6.78 -8.73
C ASN A 23 -6.51 -5.88 -9.83
N PRO A 24 -7.71 -6.20 -10.33
CA PRO A 24 -8.39 -5.42 -11.37
C PRO A 24 -8.82 -4.02 -10.90
N THR A 25 -9.18 -3.16 -11.85
CA THR A 25 -10.01 -1.98 -11.54
C THR A 25 -11.47 -2.38 -11.53
N VAL A 26 -12.18 -2.16 -10.43
CA VAL A 26 -13.58 -2.53 -10.22
C VAL A 26 -14.48 -1.31 -10.35
N TYR A 27 -15.53 -1.40 -11.16
CA TYR A 27 -16.45 -0.29 -11.44
C TYR A 27 -17.77 -0.46 -10.68
N PHE A 28 -18.27 0.65 -10.16
CA PHE A 28 -19.50 0.75 -9.38
C PHE A 28 -20.46 1.72 -10.05
N MET A 29 -21.74 1.38 -10.04
CA MET A 29 -22.83 2.24 -10.51
C MET A 29 -24.06 2.01 -9.65
N ASP A 30 -24.66 3.10 -9.20
CA ASP A 30 -25.91 3.11 -8.46
C ASP A 30 -26.93 3.96 -9.21
N ASP A 31 -27.94 3.29 -9.76
CA ASP A 31 -29.07 3.86 -10.49
C ASP A 31 -30.38 3.80 -9.69
N SER A 32 -30.30 3.55 -8.38
CA SER A 32 -31.46 3.34 -7.49
C SER A 32 -32.48 4.48 -7.50
N THR A 33 -32.08 5.70 -7.90
CA THR A 33 -32.97 6.85 -8.04
C THR A 33 -33.91 6.76 -9.24
N GLY A 34 -33.63 5.89 -10.21
CA GLY A 34 -34.33 5.79 -11.50
C GLY A 34 -34.15 7.02 -12.42
N ASP A 35 -33.43 8.04 -11.97
CA ASP A 35 -33.12 9.24 -12.76
C ASP A 35 -31.83 9.01 -13.55
N VAL A 36 -31.97 8.78 -14.85
CA VAL A 36 -30.85 8.58 -15.79
C VAL A 36 -29.87 9.77 -15.78
N LYS A 37 -30.27 10.95 -15.27
CA LYS A 37 -29.41 12.12 -15.14
C LYS A 37 -28.63 12.18 -13.83
N LYS A 38 -28.89 11.30 -12.87
CA LYS A 38 -28.28 11.30 -11.52
C LYS A 38 -27.78 9.91 -11.14
N ILE A 39 -27.06 9.27 -12.04
CA ILE A 39 -26.39 8.01 -11.76
C ILE A 39 -25.14 8.34 -10.94
N ASN A 40 -24.98 7.69 -9.79
CA ASN A 40 -23.72 7.72 -9.06
C ASN A 40 -22.80 6.65 -9.64
N ALA A 41 -21.57 7.02 -9.98
CA ALA A 41 -20.59 6.09 -10.53
C ALA A 41 -19.21 6.33 -9.92
N GLY A 42 -18.36 5.31 -10.01
CA GLY A 42 -16.99 5.37 -9.52
C GLY A 42 -16.27 4.05 -9.74
N HIS A 43 -14.99 4.00 -9.38
CA HIS A 43 -14.20 2.79 -9.51
C HIS A 43 -13.14 2.67 -8.42
N ILE A 44 -12.64 1.45 -8.20
CA ILE A 44 -11.52 1.14 -7.31
C ILE A 44 -10.43 0.49 -8.15
N THR A 45 -9.28 1.14 -8.28
CA THR A 45 -8.11 0.58 -8.95
C THR A 45 -7.25 -0.16 -7.93
N GLN A 46 -7.09 -1.48 -8.05
CA GLN A 46 -6.31 -2.25 -7.07
C GLN A 46 -4.82 -2.31 -7.37
N SER A 47 -4.43 -2.22 -8.65
CA SER A 47 -3.02 -2.20 -9.05
C SER A 47 -2.78 -1.26 -10.22
N HIS A 48 -1.70 -0.48 -10.13
CA HIS A 48 -1.27 0.44 -11.18
C HIS A 48 0.24 0.70 -11.06
N SER A 49 0.92 0.92 -12.19
CA SER A 49 2.37 1.21 -12.20
C SER A 49 2.72 2.51 -11.47
N PHE A 50 1.82 3.49 -11.57
CA PHE A 50 1.83 4.69 -10.76
C PHE A 50 0.93 4.50 -9.53
N SER A 51 1.52 4.44 -8.34
CA SER A 51 0.83 4.16 -7.07
C SER A 51 -0.25 5.19 -6.71
N GLY A 52 -0.12 6.45 -7.18
CA GLY A 52 -1.14 7.48 -6.97
C GLY A 52 -2.49 7.17 -7.62
N ASN A 53 -2.52 6.26 -8.60
CA ASN A 53 -3.75 5.83 -9.26
C ASN A 53 -4.40 4.63 -8.56
N VAL A 54 -3.77 4.03 -7.55
CA VAL A 54 -4.31 2.91 -6.77
C VAL A 54 -5.24 3.46 -5.68
N GLY A 55 -6.42 2.87 -5.54
CA GLY A 55 -7.41 3.20 -4.53
C GLY A 55 -8.78 3.53 -5.12
N ARG A 56 -9.68 3.98 -4.24
CA ARG A 56 -11.07 4.30 -4.55
C ARG A 56 -11.20 5.71 -5.13
N GLU A 57 -11.83 5.83 -6.28
CA GLU A 57 -12.05 7.11 -6.96
C GLU A 57 -13.09 7.97 -6.21
N LYS A 58 -13.09 9.29 -6.44
CA LYS A 58 -14.21 10.13 -6.00
C LYS A 58 -15.48 9.73 -6.75
N ALA A 59 -16.60 9.60 -6.04
CA ALA A 59 -17.89 9.35 -6.68
C ALA A 59 -18.27 10.52 -7.59
N ILE A 60 -18.75 10.21 -8.79
CA ILE A 60 -19.26 11.17 -9.77
C ILE A 60 -20.76 10.99 -9.93
N THR A 61 -21.46 12.07 -10.23
CA THR A 61 -22.91 12.07 -10.44
C THR A 61 -23.22 12.73 -11.77
N GLY A 62 -24.00 12.07 -12.62
CA GLY A 62 -24.43 12.59 -13.91
C GLY A 62 -24.93 11.50 -14.85
N LYS A 63 -24.93 11.76 -16.16
CA LYS A 63 -25.16 10.71 -17.18
C LYS A 63 -23.87 9.94 -17.43
N TYR A 64 -23.67 8.87 -16.67
CA TYR A 64 -22.48 8.04 -16.76
C TYR A 64 -22.67 6.85 -17.71
N SER A 65 -21.65 6.54 -18.52
CA SER A 65 -21.53 5.27 -19.22
C SER A 65 -20.07 4.80 -19.28
N ILE A 66 -19.87 3.49 -19.50
CA ILE A 66 -18.56 2.88 -19.73
C ILE A 66 -18.66 1.90 -20.92
N GLU A 67 -17.83 2.11 -21.94
CA GLU A 67 -17.90 1.35 -23.19
C GLU A 67 -16.51 1.04 -23.77
N ASN A 68 -16.39 -0.05 -24.53
CA ASN A 68 -15.15 -0.45 -25.21
C ASN A 68 -15.01 0.25 -26.57
N THR A 69 -14.96 1.59 -26.52
CA THR A 69 -14.89 2.49 -27.70
C THR A 69 -13.56 3.24 -27.80
N GLY A 70 -12.67 3.06 -26.83
CA GLY A 70 -11.35 3.67 -26.83
C GLY A 70 -10.41 3.10 -27.89
N PRO A 71 -9.18 3.64 -27.98
CA PRO A 71 -8.16 3.12 -28.88
C PRO A 71 -7.86 1.65 -28.60
N LYS A 72 -7.34 0.96 -29.61
CA LYS A 72 -6.94 -0.44 -29.44
C LYS A 72 -5.73 -0.57 -28.53
N ASN A 73 -5.76 -1.53 -27.61
CA ASN A 73 -4.62 -1.97 -26.82
C ASN A 73 -3.63 -2.79 -27.69
N GLU A 74 -2.54 -3.25 -27.07
CA GLU A 74 -1.52 -4.08 -27.72
C GLU A 74 -2.08 -5.42 -28.26
N GLN A 75 -3.20 -5.87 -27.70
CA GLN A 75 -3.91 -7.09 -28.10
C GLN A 75 -4.93 -6.83 -29.24
N GLY A 76 -5.07 -5.59 -29.70
CA GLY A 76 -5.99 -5.20 -30.77
C GLY A 76 -7.45 -5.02 -30.34
N GLU A 77 -7.73 -5.03 -29.04
CA GLU A 77 -9.05 -4.83 -28.44
C GLU A 77 -9.25 -3.35 -28.08
N ASN A 78 -10.45 -2.80 -28.29
CA ASN A 78 -10.75 -1.44 -27.84
C ASN A 78 -10.73 -1.38 -26.32
N VAL A 79 -9.99 -0.41 -25.76
CA VAL A 79 -10.00 -0.16 -24.31
C VAL A 79 -11.30 0.49 -23.87
N SER A 80 -11.61 0.39 -22.57
CA SER A 80 -12.78 1.06 -22.03
C SER A 80 -12.59 2.58 -21.92
N GLN A 81 -13.66 3.33 -22.20
CA GLN A 81 -13.78 4.75 -21.94
C GLN A 81 -14.97 5.01 -21.03
N GLU A 82 -14.75 5.78 -19.96
CA GLU A 82 -15.81 6.31 -19.10
C GLU A 82 -16.24 7.67 -19.64
N VAL A 83 -17.55 7.84 -19.82
CA VAL A 83 -18.16 9.06 -20.34
C VAL A 83 -19.10 9.61 -19.27
N LEU A 84 -18.97 10.90 -18.96
CA LEU A 84 -19.86 11.63 -18.07
C LEU A 84 -20.42 12.84 -18.81
N ASP A 85 -21.75 12.89 -18.94
CA ASP A 85 -22.47 13.97 -19.62
C ASP A 85 -21.95 14.24 -21.05
N GLY A 86 -21.56 13.16 -21.74
CA GLY A 86 -21.04 13.21 -23.11
C GLY A 86 -19.54 13.49 -23.22
N ASN A 87 -18.84 13.72 -22.12
CA ASN A 87 -17.39 13.96 -22.10
C ASN A 87 -16.64 12.71 -21.65
N VAL A 88 -15.57 12.34 -22.34
CA VAL A 88 -14.66 11.28 -21.89
C VAL A 88 -13.89 11.78 -20.67
N ILE A 89 -14.10 11.14 -19.52
CA ILE A 89 -13.46 11.51 -18.25
C ILE A 89 -12.34 10.55 -17.85
N HIS A 90 -12.34 9.33 -18.39
CA HIS A 90 -11.32 8.34 -18.11
C HIS A 90 -11.17 7.35 -19.27
N GLN A 91 -9.95 6.88 -19.50
CA GLN A 91 -9.65 5.83 -20.45
C GLN A 91 -8.79 4.76 -19.78
N SER A 92 -9.24 3.51 -19.82
CA SER A 92 -8.50 2.37 -19.30
C SER A 92 -7.40 1.91 -20.27
N ARG A 93 -6.54 1.02 -19.78
CA ARG A 93 -5.57 0.26 -20.58
C ARG A 93 -6.12 -1.07 -21.07
N SER A 94 -7.30 -1.45 -20.60
CA SER A 94 -7.92 -2.75 -20.88
C SER A 94 -9.41 -2.59 -21.19
N PRO A 95 -10.02 -3.54 -21.91
CA PRO A 95 -11.46 -3.54 -22.12
C PRO A 95 -12.20 -3.75 -20.81
N PHE A 96 -13.39 -3.14 -20.71
CA PHE A 96 -14.38 -3.35 -19.68
C PHE A 96 -15.07 -4.70 -19.89
N LYS A 97 -15.22 -5.43 -18.78
CA LYS A 97 -15.87 -6.74 -18.70
C LYS A 97 -17.02 -6.62 -17.70
N PRO A 98 -18.29 -6.77 -18.14
CA PRO A 98 -19.42 -6.70 -17.23
C PRO A 98 -19.49 -7.94 -16.32
N VAL A 99 -19.98 -7.77 -15.09
CA VAL A 99 -20.25 -8.90 -14.17
C VAL A 99 -21.28 -9.85 -14.79
N GLN A 100 -20.93 -11.13 -14.89
CA GLN A 100 -21.80 -12.17 -15.45
C GLN A 100 -22.54 -12.98 -14.40
N ASN A 101 -21.99 -13.07 -13.18
CA ASN A 101 -22.56 -13.88 -12.11
C ASN A 101 -22.11 -13.41 -10.72
N GLU A 102 -22.72 -13.98 -9.68
CA GLU A 102 -22.49 -13.62 -8.28
C GLU A 102 -21.09 -14.02 -7.78
N GLU A 103 -20.51 -15.10 -8.32
CA GLU A 103 -19.15 -15.51 -7.97
C GLU A 103 -18.12 -14.46 -8.38
N GLN A 104 -18.24 -13.91 -9.60
CA GLN A 104 -17.40 -12.80 -10.05
C GLN A 104 -17.61 -11.55 -9.19
N ARG A 105 -18.86 -11.25 -8.83
CA ARG A 105 -19.19 -10.12 -7.96
C ARG A 105 -18.51 -10.26 -6.59
N GLU A 106 -18.53 -11.45 -5.99
CA GLU A 106 -17.86 -11.74 -4.72
C GLU A 106 -16.33 -11.58 -4.83
N GLN A 107 -15.72 -12.09 -5.89
CA GLN A 107 -14.28 -11.91 -6.13
C GLN A 107 -13.91 -10.42 -6.24
N LEU A 108 -14.70 -9.64 -6.98
CA LEU A 108 -14.48 -8.21 -7.15
C LEU A 108 -14.75 -7.39 -5.89
N ALA A 109 -15.65 -7.86 -5.01
CA ALA A 109 -15.96 -7.20 -3.75
C ALA A 109 -14.75 -7.13 -2.80
N GLN A 110 -13.73 -7.98 -2.99
CA GLN A 110 -12.47 -7.90 -2.26
C GLN A 110 -11.79 -6.52 -2.41
N ALA A 111 -12.01 -5.82 -3.54
CA ALA A 111 -11.51 -4.47 -3.75
C ALA A 111 -12.01 -3.46 -2.69
N LEU A 112 -13.22 -3.66 -2.17
CA LEU A 112 -13.80 -2.82 -1.11
C LEU A 112 -12.98 -2.92 0.19
N ASN A 113 -12.51 -4.13 0.50
CA ASN A 113 -11.70 -4.41 1.69
C ASN A 113 -10.25 -3.98 1.51
N ASN A 114 -9.70 -4.13 0.31
CA ASN A 114 -8.32 -3.77 -0.01
C ASN A 114 -8.13 -2.24 -0.06
N HIS A 115 -9.15 -1.50 -0.48
CA HIS A 115 -9.13 -0.04 -0.59
C HIS A 115 -10.36 0.60 0.07
N PRO A 116 -10.42 0.61 1.40
CA PRO A 116 -11.55 1.18 2.14
C PRO A 116 -11.63 2.71 1.98
N LYS A 117 -10.51 3.37 1.67
CA LYS A 117 -10.38 4.83 1.61
C LYS A 117 -10.21 5.35 0.17
N VAL A 118 -10.62 6.60 -0.05
CA VAL A 118 -10.48 7.31 -1.33
C VAL A 118 -9.00 7.50 -1.69
N LYS A 119 -8.67 7.62 -2.99
CA LYS A 119 -7.30 7.86 -3.47
C LYS A 119 -6.70 9.09 -2.78
N LYS A 120 -5.41 9.01 -2.48
CA LYS A 120 -4.67 10.06 -1.74
C LYS A 120 -4.76 11.44 -2.38
N MET A 121 -4.87 11.50 -3.72
CA MET A 121 -5.04 12.77 -4.45
C MET A 121 -6.35 13.49 -4.13
N TYR A 122 -7.34 12.80 -3.56
CA TYR A 122 -8.62 13.38 -3.16
C TYR A 122 -8.71 13.70 -1.69
N VAL A 123 -7.66 13.49 -0.89
CA VAL A 123 -7.69 13.72 0.57
C VAL A 123 -8.11 15.14 0.93
N GLU A 124 -7.55 16.15 0.26
CA GLU A 124 -7.96 17.55 0.51
C GLU A 124 -9.44 17.76 0.22
N SER A 125 -9.91 17.27 -0.93
CA SER A 125 -11.32 17.35 -1.28
C SER A 125 -12.19 16.58 -0.27
N TYR A 126 -11.78 15.39 0.15
CA TYR A 126 -12.49 14.55 1.12
C TYR A 126 -12.67 15.28 2.45
N ILE A 127 -11.59 15.84 2.99
CA ILE A 127 -11.59 16.63 4.22
C ILE A 127 -12.54 17.83 4.08
N LEU A 128 -12.47 18.55 2.96
CA LEU A 128 -13.35 19.69 2.70
C LEU A 128 -14.83 19.30 2.58
N GLY A 129 -15.12 18.15 1.98
CA GLY A 129 -16.48 17.65 1.82
C GLY A 129 -17.12 17.23 3.14
N GLU A 130 -16.40 16.50 3.99
CA GLU A 130 -16.91 16.15 5.31
C GLU A 130 -17.09 17.37 6.22
N LEU A 131 -16.24 18.38 6.08
CA LEU A 131 -16.41 19.63 6.81
C LEU A 131 -17.69 20.37 6.45
N GLU A 132 -18.03 20.40 5.16
CA GLU A 132 -19.27 20.96 4.68
C GLU A 132 -20.47 20.20 5.24
N ASP A 133 -20.41 18.86 5.22
CA ASP A 133 -21.47 18.01 5.76
C ASP A 133 -21.66 18.23 7.29
N LEU A 134 -20.57 18.24 8.07
CA LEU A 134 -20.61 18.50 9.52
C LEU A 134 -21.12 19.92 9.88
N GLN A 135 -20.82 20.92 9.06
CA GLN A 135 -21.35 22.27 9.25
C GLN A 135 -22.85 22.34 9.01
N ASN A 136 -23.35 21.65 8.00
CA ASN A 136 -24.77 21.57 7.71
C ASN A 136 -25.55 20.88 8.85
N GLU A 137 -24.89 19.99 9.59
CA GLU A 137 -25.44 19.30 10.77
C GLU A 137 -25.35 20.10 12.08
N GLN A 138 -24.84 21.35 12.05
CA GLN A 138 -24.63 22.20 13.24
C GLN A 138 -23.75 21.55 14.33
N VAL A 139 -22.81 20.70 13.95
CA VAL A 139 -21.88 20.05 14.88
C VAL A 139 -21.00 21.12 15.54
N PRO A 140 -20.75 21.06 16.87
CA PRO A 140 -19.86 22.00 17.55
C PRO A 140 -18.46 22.04 16.93
N GLN A 141 -17.88 23.23 16.77
CA GLN A 141 -16.57 23.42 16.12
C GLN A 141 -15.46 22.56 16.75
N GLU A 142 -15.46 22.40 18.07
CA GLU A 142 -14.48 21.56 18.79
C GLU A 142 -14.57 20.09 18.39
N GLN A 143 -15.78 19.58 18.14
CA GLN A 143 -16.01 18.21 17.69
C GLN A 143 -15.60 18.03 16.23
N ILE A 144 -15.84 19.04 15.38
CA ILE A 144 -15.34 19.07 14.00
C ILE A 144 -13.80 19.02 14.00
N GLU A 145 -13.14 19.87 14.80
CA GLU A 145 -11.68 19.88 14.91
C GLU A 145 -11.13 18.53 15.41
N ALA A 146 -11.78 17.90 16.40
CA ALA A 146 -11.38 16.59 16.91
C ALA A 146 -11.50 15.49 15.84
N ASN A 147 -12.62 15.45 15.11
CA ASN A 147 -12.84 14.48 14.03
C ASN A 147 -11.81 14.66 12.91
N LEU A 148 -11.53 15.90 12.50
CA LEU A 148 -10.49 16.21 11.51
C LEU A 148 -9.11 15.76 11.97
N LYS A 149 -8.73 16.07 13.22
CA LYS A 149 -7.44 15.67 13.79
C LYS A 149 -7.28 14.15 13.73
N GLU A 150 -8.31 13.41 14.11
CA GLU A 150 -8.26 11.94 14.08
C GLU A 150 -8.19 11.40 12.64
N GLN A 151 -8.96 11.95 11.70
CA GLN A 151 -8.88 11.52 10.30
C GLN A 151 -7.54 11.81 9.66
N ILE A 152 -6.98 13.01 9.89
CA ILE A 152 -5.62 13.34 9.47
C ILE A 152 -4.69 12.29 10.04
N ARG A 153 -4.72 12.06 11.36
CA ARG A 153 -3.88 11.05 12.02
C ARG A 153 -4.02 9.66 11.40
N GLU A 154 -5.22 9.21 11.10
CA GLU A 154 -5.44 7.91 10.46
C GLU A 154 -4.85 7.85 9.04
N ILE A 155 -4.99 8.92 8.25
CA ILE A 155 -4.40 9.03 6.92
C ILE A 155 -2.88 8.94 7.02
N GLN A 156 -2.29 9.69 7.96
CA GLN A 156 -0.86 9.66 8.24
C GLN A 156 -0.38 8.26 8.62
N LEU A 157 -1.10 7.59 9.54
CA LEU A 157 -0.77 6.24 9.98
C LEU A 157 -0.86 5.23 8.83
N GLN A 158 -1.84 5.38 7.95
CA GLN A 158 -1.98 4.52 6.79
C GLN A 158 -0.83 4.73 5.79
N GLU A 159 -0.40 5.97 5.55
CA GLU A 159 0.75 6.25 4.69
C GLU A 159 2.04 5.59 5.22
N VAL A 160 2.26 5.65 6.53
CA VAL A 160 3.39 4.94 7.17
C VAL A 160 3.29 3.43 6.96
N LYS A 161 2.09 2.85 7.14
CA LYS A 161 1.87 1.41 6.90
C LYS A 161 2.16 1.02 5.46
N ASP A 162 1.69 1.80 4.49
CA ASP A 162 1.92 1.54 3.06
C ASP A 162 3.42 1.58 2.72
N ILE A 163 4.16 2.55 3.28
CA ILE A 163 5.62 2.66 3.11
C ILE A 163 6.30 1.43 3.72
N CYS A 164 5.94 1.03 4.94
CA CYS A 164 6.46 -0.18 5.58
C CYS A 164 6.23 -1.43 4.70
N GLN A 165 5.02 -1.63 4.20
CA GLN A 165 4.67 -2.77 3.34
C GLN A 165 5.45 -2.76 2.01
N SER A 166 5.64 -1.58 1.41
CA SER A 166 6.40 -1.43 0.16
C SER A 166 7.87 -1.81 0.36
N VAL A 167 8.46 -1.34 1.46
CA VAL A 167 9.85 -1.67 1.81
C VAL A 167 10.02 -3.14 2.15
N ASP A 168 9.08 -3.75 2.87
CA ASP A 168 9.10 -5.18 3.16
C ASP A 168 8.99 -6.03 1.89
N THR A 169 8.19 -5.59 0.92
CA THR A 169 8.05 -6.26 -0.38
C THR A 169 9.35 -6.18 -1.17
N TRP A 170 9.91 -4.97 -1.32
CA TRP A 170 11.21 -4.76 -1.95
C TRP A 170 12.31 -5.60 -1.30
N ALA A 171 12.33 -5.64 0.03
CA ALA A 171 13.32 -6.40 0.77
C ALA A 171 13.28 -7.91 0.49
N LYS A 172 12.07 -8.48 0.41
CA LYS A 172 11.87 -9.89 0.07
C LYS A 172 12.35 -10.19 -1.34
N GLU A 173 12.00 -9.33 -2.30
CA GLU A 173 12.41 -9.48 -3.71
C GLU A 173 13.93 -9.38 -3.89
N ASN A 174 14.60 -8.61 -3.04
CA ASN A 174 16.05 -8.36 -3.14
C ASN A 174 16.88 -9.18 -2.14
N ASN A 175 16.27 -10.12 -1.40
CA ASN A 175 16.93 -10.87 -0.32
C ASN A 175 17.68 -9.96 0.68
N ALA A 176 17.12 -8.78 0.97
CA ALA A 176 17.77 -7.77 1.79
C ALA A 176 17.88 -8.21 3.26
N THR A 177 19.03 -7.93 3.86
CA THR A 177 19.23 -8.09 5.31
C THR A 177 18.30 -7.17 6.08
N GLN A 178 17.98 -7.51 7.34
CA GLN A 178 17.10 -6.67 8.18
C GLN A 178 17.58 -5.21 8.25
N LEU A 179 18.89 -5.00 8.40
CA LEU A 179 19.50 -3.67 8.45
C LEU A 179 19.31 -2.87 7.15
N GLU A 180 19.35 -3.54 5.99
CA GLU A 180 19.09 -2.89 4.69
C GLU A 180 17.61 -2.52 4.55
N ARG A 181 16.69 -3.34 5.07
CA ARG A 181 15.26 -2.98 5.14
C ARG A 181 15.03 -1.77 6.01
N ASP A 182 15.58 -1.76 7.22
CA ASP A 182 15.40 -0.70 8.19
C ASP A 182 15.93 0.64 7.64
N ARG A 183 17.07 0.62 6.93
CA ARG A 183 17.63 1.80 6.25
C ARG A 183 16.77 2.28 5.08
N ALA A 184 16.27 1.36 4.25
CA ALA A 184 15.38 1.71 3.14
C ALA A 184 14.08 2.34 3.68
N LEU A 185 13.53 1.78 4.76
CA LEU A 185 12.35 2.30 5.44
C LEU A 185 12.58 3.71 5.97
N LEU A 186 13.68 3.93 6.69
CA LEU A 186 14.00 5.25 7.23
C LEU A 186 14.19 6.29 6.13
N LYS A 187 14.84 5.93 5.02
CA LYS A 187 15.06 6.85 3.90
C LYS A 187 13.74 7.23 3.21
N GLU A 188 12.85 6.27 3.00
CA GLU A 188 11.52 6.52 2.42
C GLU A 188 10.65 7.36 3.34
N LEU A 189 10.59 7.02 4.63
CA LEU A 189 9.88 7.82 5.63
C LEU A 189 10.44 9.24 5.68
N GLN A 190 11.76 9.40 5.77
CA GLN A 190 12.39 10.72 5.78
C GLN A 190 12.03 11.52 4.53
N THR A 191 12.14 10.93 3.34
CA THR A 191 11.80 11.58 2.07
C THR A 191 10.33 12.00 2.04
N HIS A 192 9.43 11.14 2.51
CA HIS A 192 7.99 11.42 2.56
C HIS A 192 7.66 12.55 3.52
N TYR A 193 8.23 12.52 4.73
CA TYR A 193 8.01 13.51 5.77
C TYR A 193 8.71 14.85 5.52
N THR A 194 9.83 14.90 4.78
CA THR A 194 10.48 16.19 4.47
C THR A 194 9.89 16.85 3.22
N ASN A 195 9.42 16.09 2.23
CA ASN A 195 9.08 16.64 0.91
C ASN A 195 7.57 16.70 0.62
N THR A 196 6.81 15.74 1.14
CA THR A 196 5.42 15.52 0.69
C THR A 196 4.41 15.94 1.74
N PHE A 197 4.75 15.67 3.00
CA PHE A 197 3.83 15.74 4.12
C PHE A 197 3.59 17.16 4.66
N PRO A 198 4.63 17.99 4.91
CA PRO A 198 4.44 19.35 5.39
C PRO A 198 3.67 20.14 4.35
N THR A 199 4.06 20.03 3.07
CA THR A 199 3.45 20.78 1.98
C THR A 199 1.95 20.47 1.79
N LYS A 200 1.51 19.21 1.85
CA LYS A 200 0.09 18.86 1.64
C LYS A 200 -0.78 19.15 2.86
N ILE A 201 -0.29 18.80 4.05
CA ILE A 201 -1.03 19.04 5.28
C ILE A 201 -1.02 20.53 5.62
N ASP A 202 0.09 21.24 5.46
CA ASP A 202 0.13 22.69 5.70
C ASP A 202 -0.72 23.44 4.68
N ASN A 203 -0.74 23.04 3.40
CA ASN A 203 -1.65 23.64 2.43
C ASN A 203 -3.12 23.37 2.77
N THR A 204 -3.46 22.16 3.23
CA THR A 204 -4.82 21.81 3.65
C THR A 204 -5.20 22.59 4.90
N LEU A 205 -4.36 22.60 5.93
CA LEU A 205 -4.56 23.35 7.17
C LEU A 205 -4.60 24.87 6.92
N LYS A 206 -3.79 25.38 5.99
CA LYS A 206 -3.81 26.78 5.55
C LYS A 206 -5.11 27.10 4.81
N ALA A 207 -5.55 26.26 3.87
CA ALA A 207 -6.84 26.43 3.19
C ALA A 207 -8.01 26.37 4.18
N LEU A 208 -7.92 25.51 5.21
CA LEU A 208 -8.90 25.43 6.29
C LEU A 208 -8.88 26.70 7.16
N LYS A 209 -7.71 27.26 7.47
CA LYS A 209 -7.59 28.55 8.18
C LYS A 209 -8.14 29.72 7.36
N GLU A 210 -7.78 29.82 6.09
CA GLU A 210 -8.21 30.89 5.19
C GLU A 210 -9.74 30.91 5.03
N LYS A 211 -10.37 29.73 5.10
CA LYS A 211 -11.83 29.59 5.08
C LYS A 211 -12.47 29.65 6.49
N GLY A 212 -11.70 29.88 7.55
CA GLY A 212 -12.19 30.07 8.92
C GLY A 212 -12.54 28.79 9.70
N TYR A 213 -12.16 27.60 9.20
CA TYR A 213 -12.47 26.32 9.83
C TYR A 213 -11.57 26.00 11.04
N LEU A 214 -10.33 26.50 11.05
CA LEU A 214 -9.35 26.20 12.09
C LEU A 214 -8.83 27.47 12.77
N LYS A 215 -8.73 27.42 14.10
CA LYS A 215 -7.99 28.42 14.88
C LYS A 215 -6.48 28.16 14.79
N ASP A 216 -5.67 29.20 14.97
CA ASP A 216 -4.20 29.15 14.79
C ASP A 216 -3.46 28.15 15.72
N THR A 217 -4.09 27.75 16.81
CA THR A 217 -3.50 26.86 17.83
C THR A 217 -3.54 25.37 17.44
N ALA A 218 -4.57 24.91 16.73
CA ALA A 218 -4.77 23.49 16.41
C ALA A 218 -3.71 22.88 15.48
N THR A 219 -3.01 23.73 14.71
CA THR A 219 -2.02 23.34 13.69
C THR A 219 -0.70 22.90 14.30
N LYS A 220 -0.27 23.56 15.39
CA LYS A 220 1.02 23.29 16.03
C LYS A 220 1.06 21.93 16.72
N GLU A 221 -0.06 21.48 17.29
CA GLU A 221 -0.14 20.20 18.00
C GLU A 221 -0.06 18.98 17.07
N LEU A 222 -0.59 19.09 15.85
CA LEU A 222 -0.59 17.98 14.88
C LEU A 222 0.79 17.68 14.31
N VAL A 223 1.65 18.70 14.12
CA VAL A 223 3.00 18.56 13.60
C VAL A 223 3.92 17.85 14.60
N VAL A 224 3.77 18.17 15.89
CA VAL A 224 4.58 17.60 16.99
C VAL A 224 4.44 16.07 17.06
N SER A 225 3.23 15.54 16.88
CA SER A 225 3.01 14.08 16.97
C SER A 225 3.70 13.27 15.87
N ALA A 226 4.00 13.87 14.71
CA ALA A 226 4.70 13.19 13.62
C ALA A 226 6.22 13.18 13.85
N GLU A 227 6.78 14.26 14.38
CA GLU A 227 8.19 14.36 14.75
C GLU A 227 8.55 13.37 15.87
N ASP A 228 7.66 13.23 16.87
CA ASP A 228 7.83 12.26 17.96
C ASP A 228 7.89 10.81 17.44
N ALA A 229 7.03 10.47 16.48
CA ALA A 229 7.02 9.15 15.86
C ALA A 229 8.32 8.88 15.09
N LEU A 230 8.82 9.86 14.34
CA LEU A 230 10.08 9.77 13.61
C LEU A 230 11.28 9.59 14.56
N SER A 231 11.31 10.36 15.65
CA SER A 231 12.36 10.29 16.67
C SER A 231 12.41 8.90 17.33
N SER A 232 11.25 8.32 17.66
CA SER A 232 11.16 6.98 18.25
C SER A 232 11.71 5.86 17.33
N LEU A 233 11.60 6.04 16.01
CA LEU A 233 12.14 5.09 15.03
C LEU A 233 13.66 5.21 14.89
N GLN A 234 14.19 6.43 14.92
CA GLN A 234 15.64 6.68 14.90
C GLN A 234 16.33 6.07 16.13
N GLU A 235 15.71 6.16 17.31
CA GLU A 235 16.20 5.53 18.53
C GLU A 235 16.27 4.00 18.41
N LYS A 236 15.24 3.37 17.82
CA LYS A 236 15.24 1.92 17.58
C LYS A 236 16.37 1.50 16.64
N GLU A 237 16.60 2.24 15.55
CA GLU A 237 17.69 1.95 14.61
C GLU A 237 19.06 2.01 15.31
N GLN A 238 19.28 3.05 16.13
CA GLN A 238 20.52 3.22 16.88
C GLN A 238 20.73 2.09 17.88
N THR A 239 19.66 1.62 18.51
CA THR A 239 19.69 0.49 19.45
C THR A 239 20.06 -0.82 18.75
N THR A 240 19.51 -1.06 17.56
CA THR A 240 19.85 -2.23 16.72
C THR A 240 21.32 -2.20 16.29
N LYS A 241 21.82 -1.05 15.78
CA LYS A 241 23.24 -0.86 15.42
C LYS A 241 24.17 -1.16 16.60
N ASN A 242 23.82 -0.69 17.79
CA ASN A 242 24.60 -0.94 19.00
C ASN A 242 24.63 -2.43 19.39
N LYS A 243 23.52 -3.15 19.19
CA LYS A 243 23.45 -4.60 19.45
C LYS A 243 24.32 -5.40 18.48
N GLU A 244 24.24 -5.11 17.19
CA GLU A 244 25.07 -5.76 16.16
C GLU A 244 26.56 -5.50 16.37
N ALA A 245 26.93 -4.27 16.74
CA ALA A 245 28.32 -3.92 17.05
C ALA A 245 28.86 -4.69 18.27
N LYS A 246 28.02 -4.91 19.30
CA LYS A 246 28.38 -5.73 20.46
C LYS A 246 28.53 -7.20 20.09
N GLU A 247 27.65 -7.75 19.25
CA GLU A 247 27.76 -9.14 18.78
C GLU A 247 29.00 -9.36 17.90
N LYS A 248 29.34 -8.41 17.02
CA LYS A 248 30.59 -8.45 16.25
C LYS A 248 31.82 -8.43 17.15
N LYS A 249 31.89 -7.51 18.12
CA LYS A 249 32.99 -7.47 19.09
C LYS A 249 33.12 -8.77 19.90
N LYS A 250 31.99 -9.42 20.24
CA LYS A 250 31.99 -10.72 20.93
C LYS A 250 32.51 -11.87 20.05
N LYS A 251 32.30 -11.80 18.73
CA LYS A 251 32.84 -12.79 17.77
C LYS A 251 34.30 -12.54 17.41
N GLU A 252 34.74 -11.27 17.44
CA GLU A 252 36.11 -10.85 17.11
C GLU A 252 37.06 -10.89 18.31
N GLN A 253 36.57 -11.00 19.54
CA GLN A 253 37.40 -11.37 20.68
C GLN A 253 37.71 -12.87 20.58
N PRO A 254 38.92 -13.30 20.18
CA PRO A 254 39.32 -14.68 20.42
C PRO A 254 39.15 -14.94 21.92
N SER A 255 38.58 -16.09 22.28
CA SER A 255 38.51 -16.45 23.69
C SER A 255 39.95 -16.42 24.22
N LEU A 256 40.24 -15.48 25.11
CA LEU A 256 41.53 -15.44 25.81
C LEU A 256 41.78 -16.76 26.57
N GLU A 257 40.71 -17.52 26.83
CA GLU A 257 40.74 -18.90 27.32
C GLU A 257 41.40 -19.90 26.34
N ALA A 258 41.36 -19.68 25.02
CA ALA A 258 42.07 -20.52 24.05
C ALA A 258 43.57 -20.20 23.93
N LEU A 259 44.02 -18.99 24.31
CA LEU A 259 45.43 -18.60 24.28
C LEU A 259 46.18 -18.93 25.58
N VAL A 260 45.48 -19.12 26.71
CA VAL A 260 46.09 -19.51 28.00
C VAL A 260 46.16 -21.04 28.18
N GLY A 261 45.42 -21.82 27.38
CA GLY A 261 45.39 -23.30 27.48
C GLY A 261 46.49 -24.07 26.70
N SER A 262 47.37 -23.40 25.95
CA SER A 262 48.32 -24.06 25.02
C SER A 262 49.77 -24.18 25.54
N ALA A 263 50.06 -23.81 26.80
CA ALA A 263 51.44 -23.79 27.30
C ALA A 263 51.92 -25.06 28.03
N THR A 264 51.07 -26.08 28.24
CA THR A 264 51.50 -27.31 28.94
C THR A 264 50.84 -28.56 28.37
N ASN A 265 51.37 -29.09 27.26
CA ASN A 265 51.44 -30.54 27.08
C ASN A 265 52.38 -30.90 25.93
N THR A 266 53.67 -30.97 26.26
CA THR A 266 54.66 -31.70 25.47
C THR A 266 54.77 -33.09 26.08
N ASN A 267 54.77 -34.12 25.21
CA ASN A 267 55.00 -35.55 25.48
C ASN A 267 53.75 -36.40 25.76
N GLN A 268 53.24 -37.07 24.72
CA GLN A 268 53.20 -38.54 24.66
C GLN A 268 52.76 -38.99 23.26
N GLU A 269 53.70 -39.59 22.54
CA GLU A 269 53.73 -40.99 22.12
C GLU A 269 52.83 -41.37 20.93
N HIS A 270 53.57 -41.74 19.88
CA HIS A 270 53.17 -42.59 18.76
C HIS A 270 52.25 -43.75 19.19
N SER A 271 51.14 -43.93 18.46
CA SER A 271 50.76 -45.28 18.03
C SER A 271 49.93 -45.22 16.75
N GLU A 272 50.33 -46.05 15.80
CA GLU A 272 49.75 -46.32 14.49
C GLU A 272 48.28 -46.74 14.59
N ARG A 273 47.42 -46.30 13.66
CA ARG A 273 46.28 -47.12 13.22
C ARG A 273 45.67 -46.70 11.88
N SER A 274 45.99 -47.51 10.88
CA SER A 274 45.13 -48.09 9.83
C SER A 274 44.01 -47.25 9.20
N GLU A 275 44.21 -47.00 7.91
CA GLU A 275 43.23 -46.82 6.83
C GLU A 275 41.89 -47.56 7.01
N LYS A 276 40.78 -46.88 6.67
CA LYS A 276 39.68 -47.45 5.86
C LYS A 276 38.99 -46.35 5.05
N PRO A 277 38.84 -46.49 3.72
CA PRO A 277 38.03 -45.60 2.90
C PRO A 277 36.53 -45.91 3.07
N LYS A 278 35.69 -44.87 3.20
CA LYS A 278 34.23 -45.03 3.14
C LYS A 278 33.75 -44.96 1.68
N PRO A 279 32.78 -45.80 1.29
CA PRO A 279 32.40 -45.97 -0.10
C PRO A 279 31.47 -44.87 -0.62
N ASN A 280 31.70 -44.59 -1.90
CA ASN A 280 30.87 -43.85 -2.84
C ASN A 280 29.43 -44.40 -2.87
N LYS A 281 28.42 -43.55 -2.69
CA LYS A 281 27.03 -43.87 -3.06
C LYS A 281 26.65 -43.11 -4.33
N LEU A 282 26.76 -43.84 -5.44
CA LEU A 282 26.19 -43.54 -6.74
C LEU A 282 24.68 -43.87 -6.75
N GLU A 283 23.98 -43.21 -7.69
CA GLU A 283 22.65 -43.50 -8.25
C GLU A 283 21.39 -43.17 -7.44
N LYS A 284 20.52 -42.32 -8.01
CA LYS A 284 19.55 -42.74 -9.05
C LYS A 284 18.97 -41.54 -9.81
N LYS A 285 19.21 -41.52 -11.12
CA LYS A 285 18.40 -40.78 -12.10
C LYS A 285 17.00 -41.41 -12.15
N LYS A 286 15.95 -40.60 -12.04
CA LYS A 286 14.63 -40.95 -12.59
C LYS A 286 14.23 -39.88 -13.59
N SER A 287 14.35 -40.26 -14.86
CA SER A 287 13.66 -39.65 -15.99
C SER A 287 12.15 -39.90 -15.85
N PHE A 288 11.32 -38.86 -15.97
CA PHE A 288 9.92 -39.03 -16.35
C PHE A 288 9.62 -38.28 -17.64
N ARG A 289 8.94 -39.01 -18.52
CA ARG A 289 8.60 -38.66 -19.90
C ARG A 289 7.47 -37.63 -19.97
N ARG A 290 7.53 -36.89 -21.08
CA ARG A 290 6.46 -36.17 -21.79
C ARG A 290 5.07 -36.80 -21.65
N LEU A 291 4.07 -35.96 -21.49
CA LEU A 291 2.74 -36.12 -22.07
C LEU A 291 2.35 -34.80 -22.72
N SER A 292 2.38 -34.80 -24.05
CA SER A 292 1.68 -33.85 -24.90
C SER A 292 0.23 -34.28 -25.02
N PHE A 293 -0.71 -33.38 -24.77
CA PHE A 293 -2.06 -33.49 -25.33
C PHE A 293 -2.40 -32.19 -26.05
N ARG A 294 -2.52 -32.31 -27.38
CA ARG A 294 -3.28 -31.42 -28.25
C ARG A 294 -4.68 -32.00 -28.33
N GLY A 295 -5.68 -31.16 -28.08
CA GLY A 295 -7.08 -31.31 -28.45
C GLY A 295 -7.57 -29.91 -28.74
#